data_AF-A0A368VS29-F1
#
_entry.id   AF-A0A368VS29-F1
#
_cell.length_a   1.000
_cell.length_b   1.000
_cell.length_c   1.000
_cell.angle_alpha   90.00
_cell.angle_beta   90.00
_cell.angle_gamma   90.00
#
_symmetry.space_group_name_H-M   'P 1'
#
loop_
_entity.id
_entity.type
_entity.pdbx_description
1 polymer ?
#
loop_
_entity_poly.entity_id
_entity_poly.type
_entity_poly.pdbx_seq_one_letter_code
_entity_poly.pdbx_strand_id
1 'polypeptide(L)'
;MSALEELLQALRTVEDHLDRGQRHLAHAQRVLREAEVALTRIDPDHPETVVPPGLPHAQDRIEHTLTAVDHVAEALRDFAARL
;
A
#
# COMPACT_ATOMS: atom_id res chain seq x y z
N MET A 1 18.23 22.87 19.00
CA MET A 1 16.92 22.45 18.48
C MET A 1 15.96 22.34 19.64
N SER A 2 14.72 22.77 19.45
CA SER A 2 13.65 22.60 20.44
C SER A 2 13.03 21.20 20.34
N ALA A 3 12.41 20.73 21.42
CA ALA A 3 11.66 19.46 21.41
C ALA A 3 10.54 19.45 20.35
N LEU A 4 9.98 20.61 20.02
CA LEU A 4 8.97 20.76 18.97
C LEU A 4 9.57 20.55 17.57
N GLU A 5 10.77 21.08 17.30
CA GLU A 5 11.47 20.86 16.03
C GLU A 5 11.84 19.39 15.83
N GLU A 6 12.27 18.71 16.89
CA GLU A 6 12.54 17.27 16.87
C GLU A 6 11.29 16.45 16.56
N LEU A 7 10.16 16.79 17.18
CA LEU A 7 8.87 16.15 16.91
C LEU A 7 8.43 16.36 15.46
N LEU A 8 8.48 17.59 14.95
CA LEU A 8 8.11 17.89 13.56
C LEU A 8 9.01 17.14 12.56
N GLN A 9 10.30 17.02 12.86
CA GLN A 9 11.24 16.27 12.03
C GLN A 9 10.94 14.76 12.06
N ALA A 10 10.59 14.21 13.22
CA ALA A 10 10.16 12.82 13.34
C ALA A 10 8.87 12.55 12.54
N LEU A 11 7.87 13.44 12.62
CA LEU A 11 6.62 13.33 11.86
C LEU A 11 6.87 13.31 10.35
N ARG A 12 7.70 14.21 9.83
CA ARG A 12 8.10 14.23 8.41
C ARG A 12 8.79 12.94 7.98
N THR A 13 9.63 12.39 8.85
CA THR A 13 10.32 11.11 8.57
C THR A 13 9.30 9.97 8.46
N VAL A 14 8.29 9.95 9.33
CA VAL A 14 7.20 8.96 9.24
C VAL A 14 6.37 9.16 7.98
N GLU A 15 6.02 10.39 7.60
CA GLU A 15 5.31 10.70 6.35
C GLU A 15 6.08 10.19 5.11
N ASP A 16 7.39 10.43 5.05
CA ASP A 16 8.26 9.92 3.98
C ASP A 16 8.25 8.38 3.90
N HIS A 17 8.22 7.71 5.05
CA HIS A 17 8.14 6.25 5.09
C HIS A 17 6.78 5.73 4.61
N LEU A 18 5.69 6.40 4.99
CA LEU A 18 4.34 6.05 4.54
C LEU A 18 4.20 6.23 3.04
N ASP A 19 4.68 7.35 2.48
CA ASP A 19 4.63 7.61 1.05
C ASP A 19 5.44 6.57 0.24
N ARG A 20 6.64 6.21 0.70
CA ARG A 20 7.44 5.13 0.08
C ARG A 20 6.71 3.79 0.15
N GLY A 21 6.13 3.47 1.31
CA GLY A 21 5.34 2.25 1.51
C GLY A 21 4.14 2.19 0.56
N GLN A 22 3.40 3.29 0.43
CA GLN A 22 2.25 3.41 -0.46
C GLN A 22 2.65 3.21 -1.92
N ARG A 23 3.74 3.83 -2.38
CA ARG A 23 4.27 3.62 -3.74
C ARG A 23 4.65 2.17 -4.01
N HIS A 24 5.28 1.49 -3.05
CA HIS A 24 5.60 0.07 -3.19
C HIS A 24 4.36 -0.82 -3.22
N LEU A 25 3.38 -0.57 -2.35
CA LEU A 25 2.13 -1.32 -2.32
C LEU A 25 1.31 -1.13 -3.61
N ALA A 26 1.19 0.11 -4.11
CA ALA A 26 0.52 0.39 -5.37
C ALA A 26 1.22 -0.28 -6.56
N HIS A 27 2.56 -0.29 -6.57
CA HIS A 27 3.32 -1.03 -7.57
C HIS A 27 3.06 -2.53 -7.49
N ALA A 28 3.10 -3.12 -6.30
CA ALA A 28 2.83 -4.54 -6.08
C ALA A 28 1.40 -4.92 -6.52
N GLN A 29 0.39 -4.11 -6.19
CA GLN A 29 -1.00 -4.34 -6.61
C GLN A 29 -1.12 -4.37 -8.14
N ARG A 30 -0.48 -3.42 -8.83
CA ARG A 30 -0.47 -3.37 -10.29
C ARG A 30 0.17 -4.62 -10.89
N VAL A 31 1.36 -5.01 -10.41
CA VAL A 31 2.08 -6.19 -10.91
C VAL A 31 1.27 -7.47 -10.67
N LEU A 32 0.61 -7.61 -9.52
CA LEU A 32 -0.23 -8.78 -9.23
C LEU A 32 -1.45 -8.85 -10.14
N ARG A 33 -2.10 -7.71 -10.43
CA ARG A 33 -3.22 -7.67 -11.40
C ARG A 33 -2.75 -8.02 -12.81
N GLU A 34 -1.60 -7.48 -13.24
CA GLU A 34 -0.99 -7.81 -14.53
C GLU A 34 -0.69 -9.32 -14.63
N ALA A 35 -0.16 -9.92 -13.56
CA ALA A 35 0.11 -11.35 -13.48
C ALA A 35 -1.17 -12.20 -13.52
N GLU A 36 -2.21 -11.82 -12.78
CA GLU A 36 -3.51 -12.51 -12.81
C GLU A 36 -4.12 -12.54 -14.20
N VAL A 37 -4.12 -11.39 -14.89
CA VAL A 37 -4.61 -11.27 -16.27
C VAL A 37 -3.79 -12.13 -17.21
N ALA A 38 -2.45 -12.16 -17.05
CA ALA A 38 -1.58 -12.99 -17.87
C ALA A 38 -1.84 -14.49 -17.64
N LEU A 39 -2.00 -14.92 -16.39
CA LEU A 39 -2.29 -16.31 -16.02
C LEU A 39 -3.67 -16.74 -16.53
N THR A 40 -4.70 -15.92 -16.34
CA THR A 40 -6.06 -16.18 -16.84
C THR A 40 -6.11 -16.35 -18.35
N ARG A 41 -5.19 -15.72 -19.10
CA ARG A 41 -5.10 -15.89 -20.56
C ARG A 41 -4.46 -17.23 -20.98
N ILE A 42 -3.74 -17.90 -20.09
CA ILE A 42 -3.12 -19.21 -20.38
C ILE A 42 -4.20 -20.29 -20.50
N ASP A 43 -5.16 -20.29 -19.57
CA ASP A 43 -6.34 -21.15 -19.62
C ASP A 43 -7.58 -20.32 -19.25
N PRO A 44 -8.24 -19.71 -20.26
CA PRO A 44 -9.44 -18.90 -20.05
C PRO A 44 -10.66 -19.71 -19.57
N ASP A 45 -10.68 -21.02 -19.87
CA ASP A 45 -11.81 -21.88 -19.56
C ASP A 45 -11.72 -22.41 -18.11
N HIS A 46 -10.49 -22.53 -17.57
CA HIS A 46 -10.23 -22.99 -16.20
C HIS A 46 -9.17 -22.13 -15.48
N PRO A 47 -9.44 -20.83 -15.22
CA PRO A 47 -8.47 -19.92 -14.61
C PRO A 47 -7.98 -20.37 -13.23
N GLU A 48 -8.78 -21.13 -12.47
CA GLU A 48 -8.42 -21.70 -11.18
C GLU A 48 -7.28 -22.72 -11.23
N THR A 49 -6.98 -23.26 -12.42
CA THR A 49 -5.86 -24.21 -12.61
C THR A 49 -4.51 -23.49 -12.77
N VAL A 50 -4.53 -22.21 -13.18
CA VAL A 50 -3.35 -21.42 -13.53
C VAL A 50 -3.14 -20.22 -12.61
N VAL A 51 -4.21 -19.65 -12.04
CA VAL A 51 -4.14 -18.56 -11.07
C VAL A 51 -3.93 -19.15 -9.67
N PRO A 52 -2.83 -18.80 -8.96
CA PRO A 52 -2.63 -19.25 -7.60
C PRO A 52 -3.78 -18.80 -6.70
N PRO A 53 -4.34 -19.69 -5.86
CA PRO A 53 -5.51 -19.37 -5.03
C PRO A 53 -5.23 -18.28 -3.99
N GLY A 54 -3.96 -18.06 -3.63
CA GLY A 54 -3.56 -16.98 -2.72
C GLY A 54 -3.47 -15.60 -3.37
N LEU A 55 -3.54 -15.51 -4.70
CA LEU A 55 -3.34 -14.26 -5.42
C LEU A 55 -4.45 -13.23 -5.19
N PRO A 56 -5.76 -13.59 -5.25
CA PRO A 56 -6.83 -12.67 -4.88
C PRO A 56 -6.70 -12.17 -3.43
N HIS A 57 -6.40 -13.10 -2.50
CA HIS A 57 -6.21 -12.73 -1.09
C HIS A 57 -5.02 -11.77 -0.88
N ALA A 58 -3.93 -11.94 -1.64
CA ALA A 58 -2.80 -11.03 -1.59
C ALA A 58 -3.18 -9.62 -2.10
N GLN A 59 -3.96 -9.53 -3.19
CA GLN A 59 -4.45 -8.26 -3.71
C GLN A 59 -5.37 -7.55 -2.70
N ASP A 60 -6.32 -8.27 -2.09
CA ASP A 60 -7.22 -7.73 -1.05
C ASP A 60 -6.43 -7.18 0.14
N ARG A 61 -5.41 -7.91 0.59
CA ARG A 61 -4.55 -7.48 1.69
C ARG A 61 -3.76 -6.23 1.35
N ILE A 62 -3.28 -6.10 0.11
CA ILE A 62 -2.58 -4.89 -0.35
C ILE A 62 -3.54 -3.70 -0.36
N GLU A 63 -4.75 -3.88 -0.86
CA GLU A 63 -5.78 -2.83 -0.88
C GLU A 63 -6.17 -2.36 0.53
N HIS A 64 -6.38 -3.31 1.44
CA HIS A 64 -6.65 -2.99 2.84
C HIS A 64 -5.48 -2.24 3.48
N THR A 65 -4.24 -2.66 3.19
CA THR A 65 -3.04 -1.99 3.71
C THR A 65 -2.88 -0.58 3.15
N LEU A 66 -3.15 -0.37 1.86
CA LEU A 66 -3.15 0.96 1.25
C LEU A 66 -4.14 1.89 1.94
N THR A 67 -5.36 1.42 2.18
CA THR A 67 -6.40 2.18 2.91
C THR A 67 -5.93 2.55 4.32
N ALA A 68 -5.32 1.61 5.04
CA ALA A 68 -4.80 1.86 6.37
C ALA A 68 -3.65 2.88 6.37
N VAL A 69 -2.74 2.81 5.39
CA VAL A 69 -1.64 3.77 5.23
C VAL A 69 -2.17 5.17 4.94
N ASP A 70 -3.18 5.30 4.08
CA ASP A 70 -3.83 6.59 3.77
C ASP A 70 -4.44 7.22 5.03
N HIS A 71 -5.18 6.44 5.83
CA HIS A 71 -5.75 6.92 7.09
C HIS A 71 -4.68 7.38 8.10
N VAL A 72 -3.56 6.64 8.21
CA VAL A 72 -2.46 7.03 9.10
C VAL A 72 -1.79 8.31 8.59
N ALA A 73 -1.55 8.43 7.28
CA ALA A 73 -0.96 9.63 6.70
C ALA A 73 -1.88 10.86 6.86
N GLU A 74 -3.19 10.70 6.75
CA GLU A 74 -4.16 11.75 7.07
C GLU A 74 -4.11 12.14 8.54
N ALA A 75 -4.16 11.17 9.46
CA ALA A 75 -4.11 11.41 10.90
C ALA A 75 -2.82 12.12 11.34
N LEU A 76 -1.67 11.79 10.73
CA LEU A 76 -0.40 12.47 11.00
C LEU A 76 -0.40 13.92 10.53
N ARG A 77 -0.92 14.18 9.32
CA ARG A 77 -1.05 15.55 8.78
C ARG A 77 -1.97 16.40 9.64
N ASP A 78 -3.10 15.84 10.07
CA ASP A 78 -4.04 16.49 10.97
C ASP A 78 -3.45 16.80 12.34
N PHE A 79 -2.68 15.85 12.89
CA PHE A 79 -1.95 16.05 14.15
C PHE A 79 -0.91 17.16 14.00
N ALA A 80 -0.08 17.10 12.96
CA ALA A 80 0.97 18.09 12.69
C ALA A 80 0.40 19.50 12.48
N ALA A 81 -0.76 19.63 11.83
CA ALA A 81 -1.43 20.91 11.61
C ALA A 81 -2.02 21.54 12.90
N ARG A 82 -2.13 20.77 13.99
CA ARG A 82 -2.68 21.21 15.28
C ARG A 82 -1.60 21.44 16.35
N LEU A 83 -0.33 21.17 16.03
CA LEU A 83 0.84 21.50 16.87
C LEU A 83 1.19 22.99 16.74
#